data_AF-A0A923QD09-F1
#
_entry.id   AF-A0A923QD09-F1
#
_cell.length_a   1.000
_cell.length_b   1.000
_cell.length_c   1.000
_cell.angle_alpha   90.00
_cell.angle_beta   90.00
_cell.angle_gamma   90.00
#
_symmetry.space_group_name_H-M   'P 1'
#
loop_
_entity.id
_entity.type
_entity.pdbx_description
1 polymer ?
#
loop_
_entity_poly.entity_id
_entity_poly.type
_entity_poly.pdbx_seq_one_letter_code
_entity_poly.pdbx_strand_id
1 'polypeptide(L)' 'MAFDHGPHRTVIADFLGAIRNGREPEVNGRSALNAQRLIDAIVESSRTGATQHTD' A
#
# COMPACT_ATOMS: atom_id res chain seq x y z
N MET A 1 7.32 -2.58 23.10
CA MET A 1 7.02 -1.93 21.82
C MET A 1 5.97 -0.87 22.10
N ALA A 2 6.27 0.42 21.91
CA ALA A 2 5.42 1.53 22.34
C ALA A 2 4.19 1.78 21.44
N PHE A 3 3.87 0.85 20.54
CA PHE A 3 2.78 0.96 19.57
C PHE A 3 2.00 -0.36 19.49
N ASP A 4 0.68 -0.24 19.31
CA ASP A 4 -0.20 -1.37 19.09
C ASP A 4 0.13 -2.08 17.77
N HIS A 5 0.18 -3.42 17.82
CA HIS A 5 0.41 -4.28 16.67
C HIS A 5 -0.89 -4.79 16.04
N GLY A 6 -2.05 -4.41 16.58
CA GLY A 6 -3.38 -4.73 16.07
C GLY A 6 -3.54 -4.51 14.57
N PRO A 7 -3.19 -3.33 14.01
CA PRO A 7 -3.31 -3.09 12.57
C PRO A 7 -2.49 -4.06 11.71
N HIS A 8 -1.25 -4.36 12.11
CA HIS A 8 -0.41 -5.34 11.41
C HIS A 8 -1.03 -6.74 11.47
N ARG A 9 -1.58 -7.13 12.63
CA ARG A 9 -2.28 -8.41 12.79
C ARG A 9 -3.50 -8.49 11.86
N THR A 10 -4.27 -7.42 11.69
CA THR A 10 -5.44 -7.39 10.79
C THR A 10 -5.05 -7.65 9.34
N VAL A 11 -3.99 -7.00 8.83
CA VAL A 11 -3.48 -7.21 7.47
C VAL A 11 -3.09 -8.67 7.24
N ILE A 12 -2.36 -9.27 8.19
CA ILE A 12 -1.93 -10.67 8.09
C ILE A 12 -3.14 -11.61 8.14
N ALA A 13 -4.11 -11.34 9.01
CA ALA A 13 -5.31 -12.17 9.14
C ALA A 13 -6.16 -12.18 7.85
N ASP A 14 -6.31 -11.02 7.20
CA ASP A 14 -7.00 -10.93 5.90
C ASP A 14 -6.27 -11.73 4.82
N PHE A 15 -4.95 -11.56 4.70
CA PHE A 15 -4.14 -12.28 3.72
C PHE A 15 -4.25 -13.81 3.89
N LEU A 16 -4.16 -14.31 5.12
CA LEU A 16 -4.36 -15.73 5.40
C LEU A 16 -5.79 -16.19 5.08
N GLY A 17 -6.79 -15.33 5.29
CA GLY A 17 -8.18 -15.58 4.91
C GLY A 17 -8.37 -15.65 3.39
N ALA A 18 -7.67 -14.79 2.65
CA ALA A 18 -7.68 -14.76 1.20
C ALA A 18 -7.16 -16.07 0.60
N ILE A 19 -6.03 -16.57 1.11
CA ILE A 19 -5.44 -17.86 0.72
C ILE A 19 -6.43 -19.00 0.95
N ARG A 20 -7.02 -19.10 2.16
CA ARG A 20 -7.92 -20.21 2.51
C ARG A 20 -9.19 -20.26 1.66
N ASN A 21 -9.68 -19.10 1.25
CA ASN A 21 -10.97 -18.99 0.57
C ASN A 21 -10.82 -18.77 -0.95
N GLY A 22 -9.59 -18.75 -1.49
CA GLY A 22 -9.36 -18.53 -2.91
C GLY A 22 -9.86 -17.17 -3.42
N ARG A 23 -9.77 -16.13 -2.60
CA ARG A 23 -10.13 -14.75 -2.97
C ARG A 23 -8.89 -13.85 -2.99
N GLU A 24 -9.03 -12.66 -3.57
CA GLU A 24 -8.04 -11.60 -3.39
C GLU A 24 -8.02 -11.09 -1.94
N PRO A 25 -6.85 -10.74 -1.39
CA PRO A 25 -6.78 -9.95 -0.16
C PRO A 25 -7.28 -8.53 -0.41
N GLU A 26 -7.71 -7.84 0.66
CA GLU A 26 -8.16 -6.45 0.61
C GLU A 26 -7.09 -5.51 0.03
N VAL A 27 -5.82 -5.79 0.34
CA VAL A 27 -4.66 -5.11 -0.24
C VAL A 27 -3.86 -6.11 -1.06
N ASN A 28 -3.93 -6.01 -2.38
CA ASN A 28 -3.18 -6.85 -3.29
C ASN A 28 -2.00 -6.10 -3.93
N GLY A 29 -1.19 -6.81 -4.71
CA GLY A 29 0.00 -6.23 -5.33
C GLY A 29 -0.32 -5.07 -6.27
N ARG A 30 -1.47 -5.08 -6.95
CA ARG A 30 -1.88 -4.00 -7.86
C ARG A 30 -2.27 -2.75 -7.09
N SER A 31 -3.06 -2.87 -6.02
CA SER A 31 -3.48 -1.71 -5.22
C SER A 31 -2.31 -1.08 -4.46
N ALA A 32 -1.31 -1.87 -4.06
CA ALA A 32 -0.08 -1.37 -3.44
C ALA A 32 0.74 -0.45 -4.34
N LEU A 33 0.69 -0.63 -5.67
CA LEU A 33 1.43 0.22 -6.62
C LEU A 33 0.97 1.67 -6.60
N ASN A 34 -0.29 1.95 -6.23
CA ASN A 34 -0.80 3.32 -6.18
C ASN A 34 -0.04 4.16 -5.13
N ALA A 35 0.27 3.55 -3.97
CA ALA A 35 1.06 4.22 -2.94
C ALA A 35 2.51 4.47 -3.40
N GLN A 36 3.11 3.49 -4.08
CA GLN A 36 4.47 3.62 -4.63
C GLN A 36 4.54 4.74 -5.67
N ARG A 37 3.62 4.76 -6.65
CA ARG A 37 3.54 5.81 -7.68
C ARG A 37 3.33 7.19 -7.11
N LEU A 38 2.52 7.31 -6.06
CA LEU A 38 2.33 8.58 -5.36
C LEU A 38 3.62 9.04 -4.69
N ILE A 39 4.34 8.14 -4.03
CA ILE A 39 5.65 8.45 -3.43
C ILE A 39 6.63 8.92 -4.51
N ASP A 40 6.72 8.21 -5.64
CA ASP A 40 7.58 8.59 -6.76
C ASP A 40 7.24 9.99 -7.29
N ALA A 41 5.94 10.29 -7.46
CA ALA A 41 5.47 11.60 -7.90
C ALA A 41 5.80 12.72 -6.91
N ILE A 42 5.72 12.46 -5.60
CA ILE A 42 6.10 13.42 -4.56
C ILE A 42 7.61 13.70 -4.61
N VAL A 43 8.43 12.65 -4.73
CA VAL A 43 9.89 12.77 -4.82
C VAL A 43 10.28 13.58 -6.06
N GLU A 44 9.67 13.29 -7.20
CA GLU A 44 9.93 13.97 -8.46
C GLU A 44 9.45 15.44 -8.44
N SER A 45 8.30 15.70 -7.83
CA SER A 45 7.80 17.07 -7.65
C SER A 45 8.76 17.91 -6.80
N SER A 46 9.26 17.35 -5.70
CA SER A 46 10.26 18.00 -4.83
C SER A 46 11.55 18.32 -5.59
N ARG A 47 12.00 17.41 -6.47
CA ARG A 47 13.22 17.59 -7.26
C ARG A 47 13.09 18.66 -8.35
N THR A 48 11.92 18.80 -8.95
CA THR A 48 11.70 19.66 -10.13
C THR A 48 11.04 21.00 -9.79
N GLY A 49 10.38 21.10 -8.64
CA GLY A 49 9.54 22.24 -8.30
C GLY A 49 8.24 22.31 -9.14
N ALA A 50 7.86 21.22 -9.81
CA ALA A 50 6.66 21.15 -10.65
C ALA A 50 5.71 20.04 -10.18
N THR A 51 4.40 20.22 -10.39
CA THR A 51 3.40 19.19 -10.12
C THR A 51 3.58 18.00 -11.06
N GLN A 52 3.48 16.78 -10.51
CA GLN A 52 3.52 15.54 -11.28
C GLN A 52 2.11 14.96 -11.40
N HIS A 53 1.72 14.53 -12.60
CA HIS A 53 0.48 13.80 -12.82
C HIS A 53 0.77 12.30 -12.67
N THR A 54 -0.01 11.61 -11.85
CA THR A 54 0.04 10.15 -11.74
C THR A 54 -1.09 9.57 -12.56
N ASP A 55 -0.76 8.80 -13.60
CA ASP A 55 -1.72 8.02 -14.41
C ASP A 55 -2.36 6.85 -13.63
#